data_AF-A0A7W1NWA7-F1
#
_entry.id   AF-A0A7W1NWA7-F1
#
_cell.length_a   1.000
_cell.length_b   1.000
_cell.length_c   1.000
_cell.angle_alpha   90.00
_cell.angle_beta   90.00
_cell.angle_gamma   90.00
#
_symmetry.space_group_name_H-M   'P 1'
#
loop_
_entity.id
_entity.type
_entity.pdbx_description
1 polymer ?
#
loop_
_entity_poly.entity_id
_entity_poly.type
_entity_poly.pdbx_seq_one_letter_code
_entity_poly.pdbx_strand_id
1 'polypeptide(L)'
;MPKTKGEDALILAPVHNTASHTLRERTLRNQIPFLAESCPQDGAIYLGPNNFEAGYALGCWTAEFVLEKWGTSKVAYVLDISEHDLANTKDRSKGFADGIRSVLGNHVTIHPVDGGGLYVNAYQIAADALRLEPKTNVIFGINDDSVLAGIQAYFDLNLPPDDLIAVNIGAEGATLFKALADNTPLVASVALFPEIVGKLAIDAVVHLWKGGKIDKALITPYALITKANLHQYYIENSTGWALVSAPAISISDWNNPIYFDFEGKEITFVILHQTHEWYQNVARSMQQQADTFGIKLRVKYLTDDLQDEIKELRRIIGKFAASLVNDGETIILDTGSTTNYMAQFLRQRKSLTVITNSHDIFNQLHSSPDIILVLTGGQYDPKSRSFVGRGAHLMLRDMRADKAFIVAGGVSAGFGISSVTLLEAEVRREMIDASREMIVLADHTVLQNESNFRVTSLEHVDTLITDAGIRASQSLELSQLGIKVMVAGRVTNQE
;
A
#
# COMPACT_ATOMS: atom_id res chain seq x y z
N MET A 1 -7.65 30.49 14.66
CA MET A 1 -7.10 29.12 14.72
C MET A 1 -5.60 29.22 14.51
N PRO A 2 -4.74 28.64 15.37
CA PRO A 2 -3.30 28.67 15.15
C PRO A 2 -3.01 27.83 13.89
N LYS A 3 -2.26 28.40 12.93
CA LYS A 3 -1.74 27.63 11.79
C LYS A 3 -0.92 26.46 12.36
N THR A 4 -1.29 25.23 12.07
CA THR A 4 -0.40 24.09 12.27
C THR A 4 0.89 24.38 11.52
N LYS A 5 2.02 24.41 12.25
CA LYS A 5 3.34 24.62 11.66
C LYS A 5 3.56 23.50 10.62
N GLY A 6 3.68 23.84 9.34
CA GLY A 6 3.97 22.86 8.28
C GLY A 6 5.40 22.33 8.38
N GLU A 7 5.70 21.21 7.73
CA GLU A 7 7.06 20.66 7.67
C GLU A 7 8.05 21.60 6.96
N ASP A 8 9.34 21.56 7.35
CA ASP A 8 10.40 22.40 6.77
C ASP A 8 11.10 21.72 5.57
N ALA A 9 10.92 20.42 5.39
CA ALA A 9 11.34 19.62 4.24
C ALA A 9 10.54 18.31 4.16
N LEU A 10 10.40 17.77 2.95
CA LEU A 10 9.71 16.52 2.67
C LEU A 10 10.61 15.54 1.92
N ILE A 11 10.62 14.29 2.40
CA ILE A 11 11.19 13.14 1.70
C ILE A 11 10.05 12.14 1.50
N LEU A 12 9.81 11.72 0.28
CA LEU A 12 8.66 10.88 -0.07
C LEU A 12 9.14 9.61 -0.79
N ALA A 13 8.83 8.45 -0.22
CA ALA A 13 8.99 7.16 -0.87
C ALA A 13 8.11 7.03 -2.13
N PRO A 14 8.27 5.99 -2.98
CA PRO A 14 7.46 5.78 -4.17
C PRO A 14 5.98 5.62 -3.80
N VAL A 15 5.14 6.63 -4.05
CA VAL A 15 3.72 6.58 -3.72
C VAL A 15 2.88 7.18 -4.84
N HIS A 16 2.00 6.37 -5.43
CA HIS A 16 1.05 6.80 -6.45
C HIS A 16 -0.39 6.77 -5.93
N ASN A 17 -0.77 7.79 -5.15
CA ASN A 17 -2.17 8.02 -4.80
C ASN A 17 -2.49 9.52 -4.66
N THR A 18 -3.77 9.84 -4.50
CA THR A 18 -4.27 11.23 -4.40
C THR A 18 -3.68 11.98 -3.20
N ALA A 19 -3.43 11.28 -2.09
CA ALA A 19 -2.84 11.85 -0.88
C ALA A 19 -1.39 12.29 -1.12
N SER A 20 -0.58 11.44 -1.77
CA SER A 20 0.80 11.80 -2.13
C SER A 20 0.84 12.96 -3.12
N HIS A 21 -0.11 13.03 -4.06
CA HIS A 21 -0.26 14.18 -4.96
C HIS A 21 -0.53 15.49 -4.20
N THR A 22 -1.46 15.47 -3.23
CA THR A 22 -1.79 16.65 -2.42
C THR A 22 -0.59 17.12 -1.60
N LEU A 23 0.17 16.17 -1.04
CA LEU A 23 1.38 16.45 -0.30
C LEU A 23 2.46 17.10 -1.19
N ARG A 24 2.69 16.56 -2.39
CA ARG A 24 3.60 17.13 -3.39
C ARG A 24 3.22 18.56 -3.75
N GLU A 25 1.96 18.80 -4.11
CA GLU A 25 1.46 20.13 -4.47
C GLU A 25 1.66 21.16 -3.35
N ARG A 26 1.40 20.77 -2.10
CA ARG A 26 1.63 21.63 -0.93
C ARG A 26 3.11 21.97 -0.77
N THR A 27 3.97 20.98 -0.87
CA THR A 27 5.43 21.13 -0.75
C THR A 27 5.99 22.06 -1.81
N LEU A 28 5.58 21.87 -3.08
CA LEU A 28 5.96 22.73 -4.19
C LEU A 28 5.47 24.17 -4.02
N ARG A 29 4.22 24.35 -3.58
CA ARG A 29 3.64 25.69 -3.30
C ARG A 29 4.39 26.42 -2.20
N ASN A 30 4.84 25.70 -1.17
CA ASN A 30 5.56 26.26 -0.03
C ASN A 30 7.07 26.39 -0.27
N GLN A 31 7.58 25.91 -1.40
CA GLN A 31 9.00 25.96 -1.80
C GLN A 31 9.96 25.39 -0.74
N ILE A 32 9.53 24.33 -0.04
CA ILE A 32 10.39 23.61 0.90
C ILE A 32 11.17 22.51 0.15
N PRO A 33 12.37 22.12 0.61
CA PRO A 33 13.12 21.02 0.03
C PRO A 33 12.27 19.75 -0.13
N PHE A 34 12.32 19.17 -1.33
CA PHE A 34 11.52 18.00 -1.68
C PHE A 34 12.37 16.94 -2.37
N LEU A 35 12.51 15.77 -1.73
CA LEU A 35 13.21 14.62 -2.28
C LEU A 35 12.23 13.47 -2.55
N ALA A 36 12.40 12.81 -3.68
CA ALA A 36 11.70 11.58 -4.02
C ALA A 36 12.65 10.40 -3.87
N GLU A 37 12.41 9.59 -2.86
CA GLU A 37 13.22 8.44 -2.50
C GLU A 37 12.80 7.22 -3.34
N SER A 38 13.78 6.49 -3.87
CA SER A 38 13.64 5.24 -4.65
C SER A 38 12.94 5.32 -6.01
N CYS A 39 11.99 6.23 -6.23
CA CYS A 39 11.32 6.44 -7.52
C CYS A 39 11.19 7.95 -7.83
N PRO A 40 11.47 8.41 -9.06
CA PRO A 40 11.26 9.80 -9.46
C PRO A 40 9.81 10.27 -9.25
N GLN A 41 9.65 11.52 -8.81
CA GLN A 41 8.34 12.17 -8.67
C GLN A 41 8.42 13.62 -9.14
N ASP A 42 7.33 14.12 -9.72
CA ASP A 42 7.29 15.46 -10.29
C ASP A 42 7.61 16.55 -9.25
N GLY A 43 8.55 17.42 -9.61
CA GLY A 43 8.99 18.53 -8.78
C GLY A 43 9.94 18.16 -7.63
N ALA A 44 10.27 16.88 -7.46
CA ALA A 44 11.23 16.42 -6.47
C ALA A 44 12.65 16.28 -7.05
N ILE A 45 13.65 16.32 -6.18
CA ILE A 45 14.99 15.79 -6.49
C ILE A 45 14.94 14.28 -6.28
N TYR A 46 15.24 13.51 -7.32
CA TYR A 46 15.32 12.05 -7.22
C TYR A 46 16.49 11.65 -6.31
N LEU A 47 16.26 10.72 -5.39
CA LEU A 47 17.29 10.11 -4.54
C LEU A 47 17.19 8.59 -4.67
N GLY A 48 18.18 7.98 -5.29
CA GLY A 48 18.23 6.54 -5.47
C GLY A 48 19.21 6.11 -6.57
N PRO A 49 19.30 4.80 -6.85
CA PRO A 49 20.27 4.27 -7.79
C PRO A 49 19.84 4.54 -9.25
N ASN A 50 20.77 4.33 -10.18
CA ASN A 50 20.37 4.10 -11.57
C ASN A 50 19.78 2.68 -11.69
N ASN A 51 18.44 2.60 -11.63
CA ASN A 51 17.69 1.34 -11.62
C ASN A 51 17.92 0.47 -12.86
N PHE A 52 18.03 1.08 -14.04
CA PHE A 52 18.31 0.35 -15.27
C PHE A 52 19.72 -0.24 -15.26
N GLU A 53 20.74 0.55 -14.89
CA GLU A 53 22.13 0.07 -14.82
C GLU A 53 22.30 -1.04 -13.78
N ALA A 54 21.67 -0.91 -12.61
CA ALA A 54 21.65 -1.94 -11.58
C ALA A 54 21.04 -3.26 -12.10
N GLY A 55 19.88 -3.17 -12.77
CA GLY A 55 19.26 -4.33 -13.42
C GLY A 55 20.14 -4.93 -14.51
N TYR A 56 20.69 -4.09 -15.39
CA TYR A 56 21.54 -4.51 -16.49
C TYR A 56 22.79 -5.25 -16.01
N ALA A 57 23.47 -4.72 -14.98
CA ALA A 57 24.62 -5.37 -14.36
C ALA A 57 24.26 -6.75 -13.80
N LEU A 58 23.13 -6.88 -13.10
CA LEU A 58 22.66 -8.18 -12.60
C LEU A 58 22.31 -9.15 -13.73
N GLY A 59 21.67 -8.66 -14.79
CA GLY A 59 21.32 -9.47 -15.97
C GLY A 59 22.55 -10.06 -16.65
N CYS A 60 23.58 -9.23 -16.89
CA CYS A 60 24.86 -9.68 -17.45
C CYS A 60 25.53 -10.72 -16.54
N TRP A 61 25.62 -10.44 -15.23
CA TRP A 61 26.21 -11.38 -14.28
C TRP A 61 25.45 -12.71 -14.24
N THR A 62 24.11 -12.66 -14.25
CA THR A 62 23.25 -13.86 -14.25
C THR A 62 23.49 -14.70 -15.50
N ALA A 63 23.64 -14.06 -16.66
CA ALA A 63 23.96 -14.76 -17.89
C ALA A 63 25.33 -15.45 -17.85
N GLU A 64 26.36 -14.78 -17.35
CA GLU A 64 27.69 -15.36 -17.17
C GLU A 64 27.64 -16.57 -16.22
N PHE A 65 26.93 -16.44 -15.10
CA PHE A 65 26.72 -17.51 -14.14
C PHE A 65 25.97 -18.71 -14.74
N VAL A 66 24.94 -18.44 -15.56
CA VAL A 66 24.22 -19.48 -16.32
C VAL A 66 25.17 -20.21 -17.29
N LEU A 67 26.01 -19.49 -18.03
CA LEU A 67 26.98 -20.09 -18.95
C LEU A 67 28.05 -20.91 -18.22
N GLU A 68 28.50 -20.44 -17.05
CA GLU A 68 29.43 -21.19 -16.21
C GLU A 68 28.79 -22.49 -15.68
N LYS A 69 27.53 -22.41 -15.22
CA LYS A 69 26.82 -23.55 -14.62
C LYS A 69 26.36 -24.58 -15.65
N TRP A 70 25.88 -24.15 -16.81
CA TRP A 70 25.20 -25.02 -17.79
C TRP A 70 25.81 -25.03 -19.19
N GLY A 71 26.79 -24.16 -19.48
CA GLY A 71 27.23 -23.89 -20.85
C GLY A 71 26.08 -23.40 -21.73
N THR A 72 26.11 -23.74 -23.01
CA THR A 72 25.03 -23.43 -23.97
C THR A 72 23.98 -24.54 -24.10
N SER A 73 24.05 -25.55 -23.22
CA SER A 73 23.23 -26.77 -23.33
C SER A 73 21.78 -26.60 -22.84
N LYS A 74 21.51 -25.59 -22.01
CA LYS A 74 20.20 -25.28 -21.45
C LYS A 74 19.78 -23.85 -21.82
N VAL A 75 18.49 -23.68 -22.07
CA VAL A 75 17.85 -22.35 -22.19
C VAL A 75 17.53 -21.84 -20.79
N ALA A 76 17.82 -20.57 -20.52
CA ALA A 76 17.37 -19.90 -19.31
C ALA A 76 15.90 -19.50 -19.45
N TYR A 77 15.01 -20.16 -18.72
CA TYR A 77 13.60 -19.81 -18.60
C TYR A 77 13.43 -18.99 -17.32
N VAL A 78 13.39 -17.67 -17.50
CA VAL A 78 13.31 -16.68 -16.44
C VAL A 78 11.85 -16.40 -16.11
N LEU A 79 11.49 -16.55 -14.85
CA LEU A 79 10.31 -15.92 -14.26
C LEU A 79 10.73 -14.57 -13.65
N ASP A 80 10.27 -13.48 -14.25
CA ASP A 80 10.52 -12.10 -13.78
C ASP A 80 9.32 -11.66 -12.93
N ILE A 81 9.48 -11.65 -11.61
CA ILE A 81 8.46 -11.27 -10.65
C ILE A 81 8.65 -9.78 -10.32
N SER A 82 7.86 -8.95 -11.01
CA SER A 82 8.01 -7.49 -11.04
C SER A 82 6.87 -6.76 -10.33
N GLU A 83 6.90 -5.43 -10.39
CA GLU A 83 5.83 -4.52 -9.98
C GLU A 83 5.61 -3.52 -11.11
N HIS A 84 4.45 -3.58 -11.78
CA HIS A 84 4.26 -2.82 -13.01
C HIS A 84 3.69 -1.42 -12.82
N ASP A 85 3.49 -0.96 -11.58
CA ASP A 85 2.96 0.37 -11.33
C ASP A 85 4.05 1.43 -11.11
N LEU A 86 5.26 1.04 -10.68
CA LEU A 86 6.34 1.98 -10.41
C LEU A 86 7.34 2.10 -11.57
N ALA A 87 7.92 3.30 -11.76
CA ALA A 87 8.88 3.53 -12.84
C ALA A 87 10.24 2.89 -12.56
N ASN A 88 10.71 2.95 -11.31
CA ASN A 88 11.98 2.35 -10.89
C ASN A 88 11.99 0.82 -11.05
N THR A 89 10.87 0.15 -10.75
CA THR A 89 10.74 -1.31 -10.90
C THR A 89 10.69 -1.71 -12.38
N LYS A 90 10.00 -0.94 -13.23
CA LYS A 90 10.06 -1.11 -14.69
C LYS A 90 11.49 -1.01 -15.22
N ASP A 91 12.23 0.00 -14.78
CA ASP A 91 13.62 0.20 -15.22
C ASP A 91 14.54 -0.94 -14.77
N ARG A 92 14.38 -1.43 -13.54
CA ARG A 92 15.10 -2.60 -13.01
C ARG A 92 14.83 -3.87 -13.84
N SER A 93 13.57 -4.22 -14.03
CA SER A 93 13.16 -5.41 -14.79
C SER A 93 13.60 -5.31 -16.25
N LYS A 94 13.43 -4.14 -16.89
CA LYS A 94 13.94 -3.89 -18.24
C LYS A 94 15.46 -4.03 -18.30
N GLY A 95 16.19 -3.40 -17.38
CA GLY A 95 17.65 -3.50 -17.30
C GLY A 95 18.10 -4.95 -17.20
N PHE A 96 17.51 -5.72 -16.28
CA PHE A 96 17.80 -7.14 -16.11
C PHE A 96 17.57 -7.93 -17.40
N ALA A 97 16.41 -7.74 -18.03
CA ALA A 97 16.05 -8.41 -19.27
C ALA A 97 16.99 -8.06 -20.43
N ASP A 98 17.41 -6.80 -20.55
CA ASP A 98 18.36 -6.36 -21.57
C ASP A 98 19.77 -6.91 -21.29
N GLY A 99 20.21 -6.88 -20.03
CA GLY A 99 21.51 -7.39 -19.60
C GLY A 99 21.66 -8.89 -19.87
N ILE A 100 20.69 -9.70 -19.45
CA ILE A 100 20.76 -11.16 -19.64
C ILE A 100 20.71 -11.54 -21.13
N ARG A 101 19.90 -10.83 -21.94
CA ARG A 101 19.84 -11.04 -23.39
C ARG A 101 21.10 -10.59 -24.11
N SER A 102 21.79 -9.56 -23.61
CA SER A 102 23.03 -9.08 -24.23
C SER A 102 24.13 -10.14 -24.27
N VAL A 103 24.08 -11.11 -23.34
CA VAL A 103 25.05 -12.20 -23.23
C VAL A 103 24.49 -13.52 -23.76
N LEU A 104 23.25 -13.91 -23.41
CA LEU A 104 22.67 -15.20 -23.82
C LEU A 104 22.03 -15.19 -25.23
N GLY A 105 21.74 -14.02 -25.79
CA GLY A 105 21.05 -13.87 -27.07
C GLY A 105 19.70 -14.60 -27.07
N ASN A 106 19.54 -15.58 -27.95
CA ASN A 106 18.31 -16.38 -28.07
C ASN A 106 18.21 -17.56 -27.07
N HIS A 107 19.23 -17.78 -26.23
CA HIS A 107 19.25 -18.86 -25.23
C HIS A 107 18.57 -18.45 -23.90
N VAL A 108 17.67 -17.48 -23.94
CA VAL A 108 16.89 -17.02 -22.80
C VAL A 108 15.45 -16.74 -23.21
N THR A 109 14.50 -17.13 -22.38
CA THR A 109 13.09 -16.77 -22.46
C THR A 109 12.70 -16.13 -21.15
N ILE A 110 12.02 -14.98 -21.19
CA ILE A 110 11.63 -14.23 -19.99
C ILE A 110 10.11 -14.11 -19.94
N HIS A 111 9.54 -14.52 -18.81
CA HIS A 111 8.12 -14.50 -18.51
C HIS A 111 7.87 -13.50 -17.37
N PRO A 112 7.49 -12.25 -17.66
CA PRO A 112 7.20 -11.26 -16.63
C PRO A 112 5.81 -11.49 -16.02
N VAL A 113 5.72 -11.34 -14.71
CA VAL A 113 4.48 -11.36 -13.92
C VAL A 113 4.47 -10.22 -12.92
N ASP A 114 3.28 -9.72 -12.59
CA ASP A 114 3.12 -8.65 -11.62
C ASP A 114 2.87 -9.22 -10.22
N GLY A 115 3.91 -9.17 -9.37
CA GLY A 115 3.84 -9.55 -7.98
C GLY A 115 3.46 -8.40 -7.04
N GLY A 116 3.29 -7.18 -7.56
CA GLY A 116 2.90 -6.01 -6.77
C GLY A 116 3.87 -5.64 -5.64
N GLY A 117 5.13 -6.08 -5.72
CA GLY A 117 6.19 -5.76 -4.76
C GLY A 117 6.02 -6.35 -3.35
N LEU A 118 5.01 -7.19 -3.10
CA LEU A 118 4.70 -7.73 -1.76
C LEU A 118 4.71 -9.25 -1.77
N TYR A 119 5.26 -9.86 -0.71
CA TYR A 119 5.44 -11.32 -0.62
C TYR A 119 4.19 -12.14 -0.96
N VAL A 120 3.03 -11.80 -0.40
CA VAL A 120 1.78 -12.58 -0.58
C VAL A 120 1.30 -12.56 -2.04
N ASN A 121 1.36 -11.39 -2.68
CA ASN A 121 0.93 -11.22 -4.07
C ASN A 121 1.93 -11.90 -5.02
N ALA A 122 3.22 -11.67 -4.78
CA ALA A 122 4.31 -12.30 -5.51
C ALA A 122 4.24 -13.84 -5.43
N TYR A 123 3.92 -14.40 -4.26
CA TYR A 123 3.81 -15.85 -4.07
C TYR A 123 2.68 -16.43 -4.92
N GLN A 124 1.49 -15.82 -4.83
CA GLN A 124 0.31 -16.31 -5.54
C GLN A 124 0.54 -16.29 -7.06
N ILE A 125 1.03 -15.16 -7.60
CA ILE A 125 1.25 -15.03 -9.04
C ILE A 125 2.40 -15.92 -9.53
N ALA A 126 3.47 -16.06 -8.74
CA ALA A 126 4.58 -16.94 -9.08
C ALA A 126 4.14 -18.41 -9.11
N ALA A 127 3.35 -18.85 -8.13
CA ALA A 127 2.81 -20.21 -8.10
C ALA A 127 1.95 -20.52 -9.34
N ASP A 128 1.10 -19.58 -9.74
CA ASP A 128 0.27 -19.74 -10.94
C ASP A 128 1.11 -19.75 -12.23
N ALA A 129 2.12 -18.88 -12.33
CA ALA A 129 3.03 -18.85 -13.46
C ALA A 129 3.88 -20.13 -13.58
N LEU A 130 4.41 -20.64 -12.46
CA LEU A 130 5.21 -21.86 -12.42
C LEU A 130 4.41 -23.11 -12.80
N ARG A 131 3.10 -23.15 -12.50
CA ARG A 131 2.22 -24.24 -12.96
C ARG A 131 2.05 -24.24 -14.48
N LEU A 132 2.01 -23.06 -15.10
CA LEU A 132 1.90 -22.90 -16.54
C LEU A 132 3.23 -23.13 -17.26
N GLU A 133 4.34 -22.76 -16.61
CA GLU A 133 5.69 -22.83 -17.15
C GLU A 133 6.63 -23.62 -16.21
N PRO A 134 6.45 -24.95 -16.05
CA PRO A 134 7.25 -25.78 -15.15
C PRO A 134 8.72 -25.95 -15.60
N LYS A 135 9.06 -25.44 -16.79
CA LYS A 135 10.42 -25.39 -17.34
C LYS A 135 11.26 -24.23 -16.76
N THR A 136 10.64 -23.33 -15.99
CA THR A 136 11.32 -22.21 -15.32
C THR A 136 12.51 -22.73 -14.51
N ASN A 137 13.68 -22.13 -14.71
CA ASN A 137 14.93 -22.49 -14.03
C ASN A 137 15.72 -21.27 -13.55
N VAL A 138 15.23 -20.06 -13.84
CA VAL A 138 15.75 -18.81 -13.30
C VAL A 138 14.58 -18.01 -12.71
N ILE A 139 14.73 -17.51 -11.49
CA ILE A 139 13.79 -16.57 -10.87
C ILE A 139 14.52 -15.24 -10.70
N PHE A 140 13.94 -14.17 -11.23
CA PHE A 140 14.34 -12.81 -10.95
C PHE A 140 13.24 -12.14 -10.12
N GLY A 141 13.58 -11.68 -8.92
CA GLY A 141 12.69 -10.88 -8.08
C GLY A 141 13.07 -9.40 -8.10
N ILE A 142 12.07 -8.53 -8.23
CA ILE A 142 12.30 -7.08 -8.29
C ILE A 142 12.71 -6.44 -6.96
N ASN A 143 12.42 -7.15 -5.87
CA ASN A 143 12.79 -6.87 -4.48
C ASN A 143 12.98 -8.18 -3.70
N ASP A 144 13.35 -8.07 -2.43
CA ASP A 144 13.62 -9.21 -1.54
C ASP A 144 12.38 -10.10 -1.36
N ASP A 145 11.21 -9.49 -1.15
CA ASP A 145 9.94 -10.22 -1.01
C ASP A 145 9.60 -11.04 -2.26
N SER A 146 9.79 -10.47 -3.45
CA SER A 146 9.43 -11.10 -4.72
C SER A 146 10.28 -12.33 -5.00
N VAL A 147 11.60 -12.26 -4.73
CA VAL A 147 12.48 -13.42 -4.95
C VAL A 147 12.22 -14.52 -3.93
N LEU A 148 12.01 -14.17 -2.66
CA LEU A 148 11.73 -15.16 -1.60
C LEU A 148 10.40 -15.85 -1.84
N ALA A 149 9.38 -15.10 -2.30
CA ALA A 149 8.09 -15.65 -2.68
C ALA A 149 8.19 -16.61 -3.88
N GLY A 150 8.95 -16.23 -4.92
CA GLY A 150 9.21 -17.09 -6.07
C GLY A 150 9.92 -18.40 -5.70
N ILE A 151 10.97 -18.31 -4.87
CA ILE A 151 11.69 -19.48 -4.36
C ILE A 151 10.74 -20.40 -3.58
N GLN A 152 9.93 -19.85 -2.68
CA GLN A 152 8.97 -20.63 -1.89
C GLN A 152 7.93 -21.31 -2.78
N ALA A 153 7.34 -20.60 -3.73
CA ALA A 153 6.36 -21.15 -4.67
C ALA A 153 6.96 -22.30 -5.51
N TYR A 154 8.22 -22.18 -5.93
CA TYR A 154 8.94 -23.22 -6.66
C TYR A 154 9.09 -24.50 -5.84
N PHE A 155 9.47 -24.38 -4.56
CA PHE A 155 9.61 -25.52 -3.66
C PHE A 155 8.26 -26.16 -3.32
N ASP A 156 7.21 -25.36 -3.07
CA ASP A 156 5.87 -25.87 -2.74
C ASP A 156 5.25 -26.68 -3.89
N LEU A 157 5.63 -26.36 -5.13
CA LEU A 157 5.24 -27.12 -6.33
C LEU A 157 6.10 -28.38 -6.57
N ASN A 158 7.06 -28.68 -5.70
CA ASN A 158 8.00 -29.80 -5.81
C ASN A 158 8.76 -29.81 -7.15
N LEU A 159 9.10 -28.63 -7.68
CA LEU A 159 9.90 -28.52 -8.89
C LEU A 159 11.39 -28.85 -8.60
N PRO A 160 12.17 -29.30 -9.60
CA PRO A 160 13.54 -29.77 -9.38
C PRO A 160 14.46 -28.67 -8.84
N PRO A 161 15.05 -28.81 -7.64
CA PRO A 161 15.74 -27.72 -6.97
C PRO A 161 17.20 -27.50 -7.41
N ASP A 162 17.87 -28.55 -7.89
CA ASP A 162 19.32 -28.54 -8.15
C ASP A 162 19.72 -27.55 -9.26
N ASP A 163 18.77 -27.26 -10.15
CA ASP A 163 18.93 -26.36 -11.29
C ASP A 163 18.29 -24.98 -11.09
N LEU A 164 17.70 -24.67 -9.93
CA LEU A 164 17.13 -23.33 -9.73
C LEU A 164 18.24 -22.30 -9.50
N ILE A 165 18.19 -21.20 -10.25
CA ILE A 165 18.96 -19.98 -10.00
C ILE A 165 17.99 -18.87 -9.61
N ALA A 166 18.19 -18.23 -8.47
CA ALA A 166 17.42 -17.06 -8.06
C ALA A 166 18.34 -15.85 -7.87
N VAL A 167 17.88 -14.70 -8.33
CA VAL A 167 18.57 -13.41 -8.23
C VAL A 167 17.58 -12.28 -7.97
N ASN A 168 18.01 -11.20 -7.34
CA ASN A 168 17.14 -10.06 -7.07
C ASN A 168 17.87 -8.71 -6.98
N ILE A 169 17.12 -7.62 -6.89
CA ILE A 169 17.64 -6.27 -6.57
C ILE A 169 16.98 -5.82 -5.28
N GLY A 170 17.71 -5.24 -4.34
CA GLY A 170 17.20 -4.82 -3.04
C GLY A 170 18.29 -5.00 -2.00
N ALA A 171 18.44 -6.25 -1.54
CA ALA A 171 19.40 -6.65 -0.52
C ALA A 171 19.31 -5.73 0.70
N GLU A 172 18.11 -5.73 1.26
CA GLU A 172 17.61 -4.68 2.12
C GLU A 172 17.79 -5.00 3.60
N GLY A 173 18.07 -6.26 3.96
CA GLY A 173 18.26 -6.65 5.35
C GLY A 173 18.54 -8.12 5.62
N ALA A 174 18.38 -8.49 6.89
CA ALA A 174 18.95 -9.71 7.46
C ALA A 174 18.38 -10.99 6.83
N THR A 175 17.11 -10.95 6.43
CA THR A 175 16.41 -12.10 5.85
C THR A 175 17.04 -12.52 4.52
N LEU A 176 17.30 -11.56 3.63
CA LEU A 176 17.94 -11.86 2.35
C LEU A 176 19.43 -12.20 2.51
N PHE A 177 20.16 -11.50 3.39
CA PHE A 177 21.57 -11.81 3.63
C PHE A 177 21.77 -13.22 4.18
N LYS A 178 20.86 -13.68 5.05
CA LYS A 178 20.83 -15.06 5.52
C LYS A 178 20.58 -16.03 4.35
N ALA A 179 19.58 -15.75 3.51
CA ALA A 179 19.27 -16.58 2.34
C ALA A 179 20.46 -16.67 1.35
N LEU A 180 21.19 -15.57 1.16
CA LEU A 180 22.38 -15.51 0.30
C LEU A 180 23.61 -16.20 0.93
N ALA A 181 23.74 -16.15 2.26
CA ALA A 181 24.84 -16.80 2.99
C ALA A 181 24.63 -18.32 3.10
N ASP A 182 23.38 -18.76 3.28
CA ASP A 182 22.99 -20.17 3.31
C ASP A 182 23.05 -20.78 1.89
N ASN A 183 23.09 -22.12 1.78
CA ASN A 183 23.08 -22.79 0.47
C ASN A 183 21.65 -22.84 -0.09
N THR A 184 21.08 -21.68 -0.42
CA THR A 184 19.77 -21.56 -1.07
C THR A 184 19.94 -21.35 -2.58
N PRO A 185 18.85 -21.42 -3.38
CA PRO A 185 18.90 -21.06 -4.79
C PRO A 185 19.23 -19.59 -5.08
N LEU A 186 19.21 -18.70 -4.07
CA LEU A 186 19.58 -17.30 -4.22
C LEU A 186 21.11 -17.17 -4.33
N VAL A 187 21.61 -16.84 -5.52
CA VAL A 187 23.06 -16.83 -5.80
C VAL A 187 23.68 -15.44 -5.84
N ALA A 188 22.88 -14.43 -6.18
CA ALA A 188 23.31 -13.04 -6.21
C ALA A 188 22.16 -12.07 -5.97
N SER A 189 22.51 -10.88 -5.50
CA SER A 189 21.61 -9.76 -5.38
C SER A 189 22.32 -8.46 -5.75
N VAL A 190 21.58 -7.39 -6.03
CA VAL A 190 22.12 -6.04 -6.09
C VAL A 190 21.73 -5.28 -4.82
N ALA A 191 22.74 -4.93 -4.02
CA ALA A 191 22.58 -4.09 -2.83
C ALA A 191 22.43 -2.62 -3.21
N LEU A 192 21.42 -1.97 -2.64
CA LEU A 192 21.10 -0.55 -2.87
C LEU A 192 21.47 0.37 -1.70
N PHE A 193 22.04 -0.19 -0.62
CA PHE A 193 22.60 0.54 0.53
C PHE A 193 21.63 1.54 1.20
N PRO A 194 20.55 1.08 1.85
CA PRO A 194 19.59 1.97 2.52
C PRO A 194 20.24 2.89 3.56
N GLU A 195 21.36 2.47 4.15
CA GLU A 195 22.16 3.26 5.08
C GLU A 195 22.76 4.50 4.40
N ILE A 196 23.24 4.35 3.16
CA ILE A 196 23.74 5.47 2.35
C ILE A 196 22.60 6.39 1.95
N VAL A 197 21.49 5.80 1.47
CA VAL A 197 20.32 6.56 1.03
C VAL A 197 19.80 7.45 2.16
N GLY A 198 19.61 6.90 3.36
CA GLY A 198 19.10 7.66 4.50
C GLY A 198 20.01 8.81 4.92
N LYS A 199 21.33 8.58 4.97
CA LYS A 199 22.31 9.61 5.29
C LYS A 199 22.30 10.73 4.23
N LEU A 200 22.36 10.34 2.96
CA LEU A 200 22.41 11.28 1.85
C LEU A 200 21.14 12.14 1.77
N ALA A 201 19.99 11.58 2.12
CA ALA A 201 18.74 12.33 2.15
C ALA A 201 18.78 13.51 3.14
N ILE A 202 19.31 13.29 4.34
CA ILE A 202 19.47 14.36 5.34
C ILE A 202 20.53 15.37 4.89
N ASP A 203 21.67 14.89 4.41
CA ASP A 203 22.74 15.78 3.92
C ASP A 203 22.27 16.67 2.78
N ALA A 204 21.44 16.13 1.87
CA ALA A 204 20.86 16.87 0.77
C ALA A 204 19.88 17.95 1.25
N VAL A 205 19.00 17.64 2.21
CA VAL A 205 18.09 18.64 2.81
C VAL A 205 18.89 19.74 3.51
N VAL A 206 19.92 19.38 4.27
CA VAL A 206 20.82 20.33 4.93
C VAL A 206 21.53 21.22 3.90
N HIS A 207 22.03 20.64 2.80
CA HIS A 207 22.67 21.39 1.73
C HIS A 207 21.70 22.41 1.10
N LEU A 208 20.45 22.00 0.83
CA LEU A 208 19.41 22.87 0.28
C LEU A 208 19.03 23.99 1.25
N TRP A 209 18.88 23.71 2.55
CA TRP A 209 18.62 24.75 3.56
C TRP A 209 19.75 25.78 3.66
N LYS A 210 21.02 25.35 3.48
CA LYS A 210 22.18 26.26 3.40
C LYS A 210 22.25 27.09 2.11
N GLY A 211 21.26 26.98 1.21
CA GLY A 211 21.23 27.67 -0.07
C GLY A 211 21.99 26.97 -1.19
N GLY A 212 22.42 25.73 -0.94
CA GLY A 212 23.01 24.86 -1.95
C GLY A 212 22.01 24.48 -3.05
N LYS A 213 22.54 23.95 -4.15
CA LYS A 213 21.73 23.49 -5.30
C LYS A 213 22.11 22.07 -5.63
N ILE A 214 21.09 21.28 -5.94
CA ILE A 214 21.24 19.90 -6.37
C ILE A 214 20.56 19.79 -7.73
N ASP A 215 21.20 19.06 -8.65
CA ASP A 215 20.59 18.70 -9.93
C ASP A 215 19.33 17.85 -9.70
N LYS A 216 18.61 17.50 -10.77
CA LYS A 216 17.34 16.77 -10.66
C LYS A 216 17.47 15.38 -9.99
N ALA A 217 18.67 14.85 -9.81
CA ALA A 217 18.92 13.53 -9.26
C ALA A 217 20.20 13.46 -8.40
N LEU A 218 20.11 12.71 -7.31
CA LEU A 218 21.19 12.24 -6.46
C LEU A 218 21.30 10.73 -6.64
N ILE A 219 22.26 10.32 -7.47
CA ILE A 219 22.45 8.90 -7.79
C ILE A 219 23.22 8.22 -6.66
N THR A 220 22.59 7.24 -6.03
CA THR A 220 23.21 6.43 -4.98
C THR A 220 23.93 5.22 -5.59
N PRO A 221 25.01 4.74 -4.94
CA PRO A 221 25.73 3.57 -5.43
C PRO A 221 24.87 2.31 -5.34
N TYR A 222 25.25 1.29 -6.11
CA TYR A 222 24.80 -0.08 -5.96
C TYR A 222 26.00 -1.02 -6.02
N ALA A 223 25.85 -2.26 -5.55
CA ALA A 223 26.87 -3.29 -5.71
C ALA A 223 26.24 -4.66 -5.95
N LEU A 224 26.85 -5.45 -6.84
CA LEU A 224 26.51 -6.85 -7.00
C LEU A 224 27.12 -7.65 -5.84
N ILE A 225 26.26 -8.27 -5.05
CA ILE A 225 26.63 -9.09 -3.92
C ILE A 225 26.30 -10.56 -4.17
N THR A 226 27.17 -11.42 -3.69
CA THR A 226 27.13 -12.87 -3.76
C THR A 226 27.59 -13.40 -2.41
N LYS A 227 27.40 -14.69 -2.14
CA LYS A 227 27.98 -15.33 -0.95
C LYS A 227 29.49 -15.06 -0.79
N ALA A 228 30.23 -15.00 -1.91
CA ALA A 228 31.68 -14.86 -1.90
C ALA A 228 32.17 -13.46 -1.47
N ASN A 229 31.42 -12.40 -1.80
CA ASN A 229 31.82 -11.02 -1.52
C ASN A 229 30.91 -10.29 -0.52
N LEU A 230 29.88 -10.94 0.02
CA LEU A 230 28.96 -10.35 1.01
C LEU A 230 29.70 -9.67 2.16
N HIS A 231 30.71 -10.34 2.72
CA HIS A 231 31.55 -9.85 3.83
C HIS A 231 32.32 -8.55 3.54
N GLN A 232 32.50 -8.18 2.27
CA GLN A 232 33.15 -6.92 1.88
C GLN A 232 32.23 -5.72 2.11
N TYR A 233 30.92 -5.95 2.03
CA TYR A 233 29.89 -4.91 2.17
C TYR A 233 29.20 -5.00 3.52
N TYR A 234 28.79 -6.20 3.94
CA TYR A 234 28.00 -6.43 5.15
C TYR A 234 28.61 -7.53 6.01
N ILE A 235 28.67 -7.31 7.33
CA ILE A 235 29.07 -8.32 8.32
C ILE A 235 27.94 -8.58 9.30
N GLU A 236 27.79 -9.83 9.71
CA GLU A 236 26.88 -10.23 10.77
C GLU A 236 27.51 -9.92 12.15
N ASN A 237 26.74 -9.30 13.03
CA ASN A 237 27.09 -8.98 14.41
C ASN A 237 25.97 -9.43 15.35
N SER A 238 26.15 -9.22 16.67
CA SER A 238 25.20 -9.66 17.70
C SER A 238 23.80 -9.02 17.61
N THR A 239 23.64 -7.95 16.82
CA THR A 239 22.39 -7.19 16.66
C THR A 239 21.81 -7.29 15.24
N GLY A 240 22.45 -8.04 14.33
CA GLY A 240 22.04 -8.19 12.93
C GLY A 240 23.20 -7.93 11.96
N TRP A 241 22.89 -7.45 10.76
CA TRP A 241 23.88 -7.13 9.74
C TRP A 241 24.26 -5.65 9.77
N ALA A 242 25.54 -5.34 9.57
CA ALA A 242 26.04 -3.97 9.52
C ALA A 242 26.84 -3.71 8.26
N LEU A 243 26.61 -2.55 7.66
CA LEU A 243 27.39 -2.04 6.53
C LEU A 243 28.83 -1.75 6.99
N VAL A 244 29.81 -2.35 6.31
CA VAL A 244 31.25 -2.16 6.52
C VAL A 244 31.83 -1.19 5.49
N SER A 245 31.46 -1.39 4.24
CA SER A 245 31.94 -0.60 3.12
C SER A 245 30.89 -0.55 2.03
N ALA A 246 30.90 0.53 1.27
CA ALA A 246 30.08 0.70 0.09
C ALA A 246 30.84 1.56 -0.92
N PRO A 247 30.47 1.50 -2.21
CA PRO A 247 31.12 2.31 -3.23
C PRO A 247 31.05 3.80 -2.88
N ALA A 248 32.12 4.53 -3.20
CA ALA A 248 32.20 5.95 -2.93
C ALA A 248 31.10 6.72 -3.68
N ILE A 249 30.54 7.72 -3.02
CA ILE A 249 29.54 8.61 -3.62
C ILE A 249 30.28 9.86 -4.11
N SER A 250 30.13 10.17 -5.39
CA SER A 250 30.63 11.43 -5.94
C SER A 250 29.64 12.55 -5.64
N ILE A 251 29.78 13.21 -4.49
CA ILE A 251 29.03 14.41 -4.16
C ILE A 251 30.00 15.59 -4.28
N SER A 252 29.70 16.55 -5.15
CA SER A 252 30.46 17.80 -5.24
C SER A 252 30.48 18.48 -3.86
N ASP A 253 31.66 18.77 -3.31
CA ASP A 253 31.89 19.19 -1.91
C ASP A 253 30.75 20.05 -1.31
N TRP A 254 29.85 19.41 -0.55
CA TRP A 254 28.83 20.09 0.25
C TRP A 254 29.40 20.70 1.56
N ASN A 255 30.72 20.64 1.72
CA ASN A 255 31.50 21.24 2.81
C ASN A 255 31.60 22.76 2.65
N ASN A 256 30.47 23.46 2.66
CA ASN A 256 30.45 24.90 2.75
C ASN A 256 30.25 25.32 4.22
N PRO A 257 31.17 26.10 4.83
CA PRO A 257 31.10 26.50 6.25
C PRO A 257 29.99 27.53 6.56
N ILE A 258 28.95 27.62 5.72
CA ILE A 258 27.79 28.47 5.97
C ILE A 258 27.12 28.00 7.27
N TYR A 259 27.16 28.86 8.28
CA TYR A 259 26.39 28.68 9.50
C TYR A 259 24.91 28.72 9.16
N PHE A 260 24.18 27.69 9.58
CA PHE A 260 22.74 27.61 9.45
C PHE A 260 22.18 27.12 10.78
N ASP A 261 21.13 27.78 11.26
CA ASP A 261 20.47 27.42 12.51
C ASP A 261 19.39 26.36 12.24
N PHE A 262 19.61 25.16 12.78
CA PHE A 262 18.70 24.03 12.65
C PHE A 262 17.70 23.94 13.81
N GLU A 263 17.74 24.84 14.79
CA GLU A 263 16.89 24.75 15.98
C GLU A 263 15.40 24.72 15.59
N GLY A 264 14.72 23.64 15.99
CA GLY A 264 13.29 23.45 15.74
C GLY A 264 12.91 23.16 14.29
N LYS A 265 13.88 22.85 13.40
CA LYS A 265 13.63 22.37 12.04
C LYS A 265 13.15 20.92 12.04
N GLU A 266 12.19 20.62 11.17
CA GLU A 266 11.61 19.29 11.04
C GLU A 266 11.67 18.78 9.58
N ILE A 267 12.21 17.57 9.39
CA ILE A 267 12.14 16.81 8.14
C ILE A 267 11.05 15.76 8.28
N THR A 268 10.12 15.72 7.33
CA THR A 268 9.10 14.66 7.28
C THR A 268 9.47 13.62 6.23
N PHE A 269 9.56 12.35 6.62
CA PHE A 269 9.76 11.21 5.73
C PHE A 269 8.47 10.39 5.65
N VAL A 270 7.88 10.27 4.47
CA VAL A 270 6.60 9.56 4.26
C VAL A 270 6.84 8.22 3.56
N ILE A 271 6.34 7.13 4.15
CA ILE A 271 6.50 5.75 3.68
C ILE A 271 5.15 5.00 3.60
N LEU A 272 5.06 3.98 2.74
CA LEU A 272 3.85 3.17 2.54
C LEU A 272 3.73 1.99 3.49
N HIS A 273 4.83 1.25 3.67
CA HIS A 273 4.83 -0.04 4.35
C HIS A 273 5.71 0.01 5.59
N GLN A 274 5.09 0.08 6.77
CA GLN A 274 5.80 0.16 8.06
C GLN A 274 6.72 -1.03 8.33
N THR A 275 6.37 -2.20 7.81
CA THR A 275 7.08 -3.46 8.08
C THR A 275 8.19 -3.77 7.07
N HIS A 276 8.33 -2.98 6.01
CA HIS A 276 9.34 -3.24 4.97
C HIS A 276 10.75 -2.86 5.48
N GLU A 277 11.70 -3.80 5.40
CA GLU A 277 13.05 -3.63 5.97
C GLU A 277 13.79 -2.43 5.35
N TRP A 278 13.66 -2.22 4.03
CA TRP A 278 14.18 -1.03 3.35
C TRP A 278 13.84 0.28 4.06
N TYR A 279 12.55 0.58 4.25
CA TYR A 279 12.12 1.86 4.83
C TYR A 279 12.55 2.01 6.28
N GLN A 280 12.62 0.91 7.04
CA GLN A 280 13.14 0.93 8.41
C GLN A 280 14.63 1.27 8.45
N ASN A 281 15.42 0.70 7.54
CA ASN A 281 16.86 0.95 7.47
C ASN A 281 17.16 2.37 6.96
N VAL A 282 16.43 2.85 5.96
CA VAL A 282 16.49 4.25 5.50
C VAL A 282 16.12 5.21 6.62
N ALA A 283 15.00 4.99 7.32
CA ALA A 283 14.55 5.83 8.43
C ALA A 283 15.54 5.83 9.60
N ARG A 284 16.12 4.68 9.94
CA ARG A 284 17.15 4.56 10.99
C ARG A 284 18.38 5.39 10.65
N SER A 285 18.87 5.28 9.41
CA SER A 285 20.02 6.07 8.93
C SER A 285 19.71 7.56 8.88
N MET A 286 18.52 7.95 8.39
CA MET A 286 18.05 9.33 8.44
C MET A 286 18.02 9.87 9.88
N GLN A 287 17.53 9.09 10.85
CA GLN A 287 17.47 9.51 12.24
C GLN A 287 18.88 9.75 12.79
N GLN A 288 19.79 8.80 12.59
CA GLN A 288 21.18 8.93 13.03
C GLN A 288 21.85 10.18 12.44
N GLN A 289 21.64 10.45 11.14
CA GLN A 289 22.21 11.62 10.50
C GLN A 289 21.54 12.93 10.97
N ALA A 290 20.22 12.94 11.15
CA ALA A 290 19.48 14.10 11.65
C ALA A 290 19.91 14.50 13.07
N ASP A 291 20.17 13.51 13.93
CA ASP A 291 20.65 13.72 15.30
C ASP A 291 22.00 14.47 15.32
N THR A 292 22.89 14.25 14.35
CA THR A 292 24.18 14.97 14.25
C THR A 292 24.03 16.47 14.02
N PHE A 293 22.88 16.90 13.48
CA PHE A 293 22.54 18.30 13.24
C PHE A 293 21.51 18.86 14.24
N GLY A 294 20.99 18.04 15.16
CA GLY A 294 19.89 18.44 16.05
C GLY A 294 18.54 18.66 15.33
N ILE A 295 18.36 18.05 14.16
CA ILE A 295 17.14 18.18 13.35
C ILE A 295 16.11 17.14 13.80
N LYS A 296 14.84 17.52 13.89
CA LYS A 296 13.76 16.57 14.19
C LYS A 296 13.36 15.81 12.92
N LEU A 297 13.44 14.48 12.93
CA LEU A 297 12.86 13.63 11.90
C LEU A 297 11.47 13.16 12.32
N ARG A 298 10.48 13.31 11.44
CA ARG A 298 9.15 12.73 11.58
C ARG A 298 8.94 11.68 10.49
N VAL A 299 8.91 10.41 10.87
CA VAL A 299 8.49 9.34 9.97
C VAL A 299 6.97 9.23 10.02
N LYS A 300 6.32 9.45 8.89
CA LYS A 300 4.87 9.32 8.71
C LYS A 300 4.59 8.12 7.82
N TYR A 301 3.57 7.37 8.17
CA TYR A 301 3.03 6.34 7.30
C TYR A 301 1.93 6.98 6.48
N LEU A 302 1.97 6.79 5.16
CA LEU A 302 0.89 7.26 4.31
C LEU A 302 -0.46 6.65 4.73
N THR A 303 -0.45 5.45 5.32
CA THR A 303 -1.63 4.84 5.92
C THR A 303 -2.25 5.67 7.03
N ASP A 304 -1.52 6.52 7.74
CA ASP A 304 -2.10 7.32 8.84
C ASP A 304 -2.82 8.57 8.29
N ASP A 305 -2.22 9.28 7.33
CA ASP A 305 -2.87 10.41 6.65
C ASP A 305 -3.98 9.90 5.69
N LEU A 306 -3.84 8.72 5.07
CA LEU A 306 -4.88 8.05 4.28
C LEU A 306 -6.00 7.49 5.17
N GLN A 307 -5.69 6.94 6.35
CA GLN A 307 -6.72 6.56 7.31
C GLN A 307 -7.48 7.80 7.76
N ASP A 308 -6.81 8.91 8.06
CA ASP A 308 -7.47 10.16 8.42
C ASP A 308 -8.28 10.76 7.25
N GLU A 309 -7.79 10.64 6.01
CA GLU A 309 -8.54 11.04 4.81
C GLU A 309 -9.75 10.14 4.54
N ILE A 310 -9.58 8.81 4.53
CA ILE A 310 -10.67 7.83 4.41
C ILE A 310 -11.67 8.03 5.55
N LYS A 311 -11.19 8.29 6.76
CA LYS A 311 -12.02 8.59 7.92
C LYS A 311 -12.83 9.85 7.69
N GLU A 312 -12.24 10.90 7.13
CA GLU A 312 -12.93 12.12 6.76
C GLU A 312 -13.93 11.91 5.61
N LEU A 313 -13.58 11.13 4.58
CA LEU A 313 -14.49 10.74 3.50
C LEU A 313 -15.69 9.97 4.06
N ARG A 314 -15.46 8.96 4.90
CA ARG A 314 -16.51 8.20 5.59
C ARG A 314 -17.33 9.07 6.53
N ARG A 315 -16.73 10.08 7.17
CA ARG A 315 -17.46 11.07 7.96
C ARG A 315 -18.37 11.94 7.09
N ILE A 316 -17.90 12.37 5.92
CA ILE A 316 -18.69 13.15 4.95
C ILE A 316 -19.83 12.30 4.37
N ILE A 317 -19.55 11.06 3.97
CA ILE A 317 -20.56 10.08 3.52
C ILE A 317 -21.59 9.85 4.62
N GLY A 318 -21.15 9.58 5.86
CA GLY A 318 -22.04 9.36 7.00
C GLY A 318 -22.91 10.57 7.32
N LYS A 319 -22.34 11.79 7.26
CA LYS A 319 -23.10 13.04 7.42
C LYS A 319 -24.17 13.20 6.33
N PHE A 320 -23.81 12.93 5.08
CA PHE A 320 -24.74 13.01 3.96
C PHE A 320 -25.83 11.95 4.06
N ALA A 321 -25.50 10.71 4.41
CA ALA A 321 -26.46 9.65 4.66
C ALA A 321 -27.46 10.02 5.79
N ALA A 322 -26.97 10.57 6.90
CA ALA A 322 -27.84 11.05 7.99
C ALA A 322 -28.79 12.18 7.55
N SER A 323 -28.44 12.95 6.53
CA SER A 323 -29.30 14.00 5.99
C SER A 323 -30.54 13.46 5.26
N LEU A 324 -30.47 12.22 4.76
CA LEU A 324 -31.55 11.52 4.05
C LEU A 324 -32.56 10.83 4.98
N VAL A 325 -32.29 10.82 6.29
CA VAL A 325 -33.19 10.26 7.31
C VAL A 325 -34.20 11.32 7.74
N ASN A 326 -35.48 11.00 7.71
CA ASN A 326 -36.54 11.88 8.18
C ASN A 326 -36.92 11.59 9.64
N ASP A 327 -37.47 12.60 10.32
CA ASP A 327 -38.05 12.41 11.65
C ASP A 327 -39.25 11.43 11.54
N GLY A 328 -39.40 10.54 12.53
CA GLY A 328 -40.45 9.50 12.52
C GLY A 328 -40.07 8.19 11.83
N GLU A 329 -38.93 8.11 11.14
CA GLU A 329 -38.52 6.89 10.41
C GLU A 329 -38.01 5.78 11.34
N THR A 330 -38.10 4.54 10.85
CA THR A 330 -37.38 3.39 11.40
C THR A 330 -36.24 3.02 10.46
N ILE A 331 -34.99 3.05 10.95
CA ILE A 331 -33.81 2.75 10.15
C ILE A 331 -33.02 1.59 10.74
N ILE A 332 -32.39 0.79 9.86
CA ILE A 332 -31.37 -0.19 10.23
C ILE A 332 -29.99 0.41 9.95
N LEU A 333 -29.10 0.38 10.95
CA LEU A 333 -27.70 0.74 10.81
C LEU A 333 -26.81 -0.49 11.00
N ASP A 334 -26.12 -0.87 9.93
CA ASP A 334 -25.08 -1.89 9.96
C ASP A 334 -23.86 -1.45 10.79
N THR A 335 -23.04 -2.40 11.18
CA THR A 335 -21.74 -2.13 11.80
C THR A 335 -20.72 -1.72 10.76
N GLY A 336 -20.14 -0.53 10.95
CA GLY A 336 -18.95 -0.09 10.23
C GLY A 336 -18.56 1.34 10.59
N SER A 337 -17.36 1.75 10.15
CA SER A 337 -16.85 3.10 10.46
C SER A 337 -17.74 4.22 9.89
N THR A 338 -18.34 4.01 8.72
CA THR A 338 -19.17 5.03 8.06
C THR A 338 -20.52 5.23 8.78
N THR A 339 -21.17 4.15 9.20
CA THR A 339 -22.41 4.20 10.00
C THR A 339 -22.15 4.70 11.42
N ASN A 340 -20.97 4.44 12.01
CA ASN A 340 -20.53 5.07 13.26
C ASN A 340 -20.39 6.61 13.14
N TYR A 341 -20.01 7.14 11.98
CA TYR A 341 -20.05 8.59 11.75
C TYR A 341 -21.47 9.09 11.53
N MET A 342 -22.27 8.35 10.75
CA MET A 342 -23.68 8.69 10.51
C MET A 342 -24.45 8.84 11.83
N ALA A 343 -24.29 7.91 12.75
CA ALA A 343 -24.94 7.93 14.07
C ALA A 343 -24.67 9.22 14.86
N GLN A 344 -23.47 9.81 14.77
CA GLN A 344 -23.16 11.11 15.42
C GLN A 344 -24.12 12.21 14.97
N PHE A 345 -24.46 12.23 13.68
CA PHE A 345 -25.33 13.24 13.08
C PHE A 345 -26.81 12.95 13.29
N LEU A 346 -27.18 11.70 13.60
CA LEU A 346 -28.57 11.30 13.89
C LEU A 346 -29.04 11.73 15.27
N ARG A 347 -28.14 12.03 16.22
CA ARG A 347 -28.47 12.50 17.58
C ARG A 347 -29.41 13.72 17.62
N GLN A 348 -29.50 14.47 16.53
CA GLN A 348 -30.32 15.68 16.41
C GLN A 348 -31.72 15.40 15.83
N ARG A 349 -31.99 14.18 15.35
CA ARG A 349 -33.27 13.77 14.78
C ARG A 349 -34.31 13.53 15.86
N LYS A 350 -35.58 13.68 15.50
CA LYS A 350 -36.70 13.52 16.43
C LYS A 350 -37.53 12.30 16.07
N SER A 351 -38.03 11.62 17.10
CA SER A 351 -38.92 10.46 16.95
C SER A 351 -38.35 9.37 16.03
N LEU A 352 -37.05 9.11 16.11
CA LEU A 352 -36.36 8.16 15.24
C LEU A 352 -36.27 6.78 15.91
N THR A 353 -36.54 5.70 15.18
CA THR A 353 -36.21 4.35 15.63
C THR A 353 -34.96 3.86 14.93
N VAL A 354 -33.94 3.45 15.68
CA VAL A 354 -32.67 2.93 15.16
C VAL A 354 -32.52 1.48 15.59
N ILE A 355 -32.52 0.57 14.62
CA ILE A 355 -32.18 -0.85 14.80
C ILE A 355 -30.71 -1.02 14.40
N THR A 356 -29.87 -1.58 15.25
CA THR A 356 -28.45 -1.81 14.92
C THR A 356 -27.94 -3.09 15.53
N ASN A 357 -26.96 -3.70 14.87
CA ASN A 357 -26.16 -4.77 15.46
C ASN A 357 -24.81 -4.26 16.01
N SER A 358 -24.52 -2.97 15.90
CA SER A 358 -23.25 -2.38 16.32
C SER A 358 -23.27 -2.02 17.81
N HIS A 359 -22.29 -2.54 18.56
CA HIS A 359 -22.09 -2.11 19.95
C HIS A 359 -21.69 -0.63 20.02
N ASP A 360 -20.94 -0.14 19.04
CA ASP A 360 -20.45 1.25 19.02
C ASP A 360 -21.56 2.26 18.72
N ILE A 361 -22.44 1.95 17.76
CA ILE A 361 -23.63 2.78 17.49
C ILE A 361 -24.54 2.79 18.72
N PHE A 362 -24.72 1.63 19.38
CA PHE A 362 -25.53 1.56 20.58
C PHE A 362 -24.99 2.51 21.68
N ASN A 363 -23.69 2.40 21.99
CA ASN A 363 -23.02 3.26 22.96
C ASN A 363 -23.05 4.75 22.56
N GLN A 364 -23.17 5.06 21.27
CA GLN A 364 -23.25 6.43 20.82
C GLN A 364 -24.66 7.00 20.93
N LEU A 365 -25.71 6.20 20.80
CA LEU A 365 -27.08 6.70 20.73
C LEU A 365 -27.91 6.47 22.00
N HIS A 366 -27.47 5.59 22.93
CA HIS A 366 -28.29 5.17 24.09
C HIS A 366 -28.78 6.30 25.01
N SER A 367 -28.12 7.46 25.00
CA SER A 367 -28.46 8.63 25.80
C SER A 367 -29.30 9.68 25.04
N SER A 368 -29.69 9.40 23.80
CA SER A 368 -30.49 10.31 22.96
C SER A 368 -31.99 10.11 23.27
N PRO A 369 -32.67 11.10 23.90
CA PRO A 369 -34.02 10.91 24.42
C PRO A 369 -35.10 10.72 23.33
N ASP A 370 -34.86 11.26 22.13
CA ASP A 370 -35.79 11.20 21.00
C ASP A 370 -35.52 10.02 20.04
N ILE A 371 -34.59 9.11 20.41
CA ILE A 371 -34.24 7.93 19.62
C ILE A 371 -34.67 6.66 20.37
N ILE A 372 -35.56 5.87 19.76
CA ILE A 372 -35.82 4.50 20.20
C ILE A 372 -34.70 3.63 19.63
N LEU A 373 -33.81 3.17 20.50
CA LEU A 373 -32.64 2.39 20.12
C LEU A 373 -32.85 0.90 20.39
N VAL A 374 -32.74 0.10 19.33
CA VAL A 374 -32.92 -1.35 19.34
C VAL A 374 -31.61 -2.02 18.94
N LEU A 375 -31.04 -2.81 19.84
CA LEU A 375 -29.85 -3.62 19.59
C LEU A 375 -30.27 -5.05 19.23
N THR A 376 -29.84 -5.58 18.08
CA THR A 376 -30.28 -6.91 17.60
C THR A 376 -29.93 -8.06 18.55
N GLY A 377 -28.96 -7.86 19.44
CA GLY A 377 -28.41 -8.92 20.29
C GLY A 377 -27.83 -10.07 19.46
N GLY A 378 -27.57 -11.21 20.10
CA GLY A 378 -26.95 -12.39 19.47
C GLY A 378 -25.54 -12.65 19.97
N GLN A 379 -24.72 -13.32 19.15
CA GLN A 379 -23.33 -13.60 19.48
C GLN A 379 -22.51 -12.33 19.27
N TYR A 380 -21.87 -11.82 20.32
CA TYR A 380 -20.94 -10.70 20.19
C TYR A 380 -19.64 -11.15 19.52
N ASP A 381 -19.26 -10.51 18.41
CA ASP A 381 -17.96 -10.65 17.77
C ASP A 381 -17.02 -9.51 18.20
N PRO A 382 -15.96 -9.80 18.97
CA PRO A 382 -15.02 -8.78 19.43
C PRO A 382 -14.24 -8.10 18.30
N LYS A 383 -14.07 -8.74 17.13
CA LYS A 383 -13.29 -8.19 16.03
C LYS A 383 -14.03 -7.06 15.32
N SER A 384 -15.29 -7.30 14.96
CA SER A 384 -16.17 -6.29 14.35
C SER A 384 -16.87 -5.41 15.39
N ARG A 385 -16.82 -5.76 16.69
CA ARG A 385 -17.58 -5.10 17.77
C ARG A 385 -19.08 -5.05 17.47
N SER A 386 -19.60 -6.14 16.92
CA SER A 386 -20.99 -6.28 16.50
C SER A 386 -21.64 -7.53 17.07
N PHE A 387 -22.95 -7.59 17.01
CA PHE A 387 -23.70 -8.79 17.31
C PHE A 387 -24.09 -9.49 16.00
N VAL A 388 -23.79 -10.79 15.94
CA VAL A 388 -23.96 -11.62 14.75
C VAL A 388 -24.60 -12.96 15.08
N GLY A 389 -24.83 -13.77 14.05
CA GLY A 389 -25.33 -15.13 14.17
C GLY A 389 -26.83 -15.20 14.45
N ARG A 390 -27.30 -16.40 14.75
CA ARG A 390 -28.73 -16.76 14.73
C ARG A 390 -29.64 -15.85 15.56
N GLY A 391 -29.17 -15.36 16.70
CA GLY A 391 -29.95 -14.44 17.54
C GLY A 391 -30.25 -13.12 16.83
N ALA A 392 -29.24 -12.50 16.23
CA ALA A 392 -29.38 -11.27 15.44
C ALA A 392 -30.30 -11.50 14.23
N HIS A 393 -30.14 -12.64 13.55
CA HIS A 393 -30.91 -12.98 12.35
C HIS A 393 -32.41 -13.07 12.66
N LEU A 394 -32.79 -13.82 13.71
CA LEU A 394 -34.19 -13.98 14.09
C LEU A 394 -34.86 -12.65 14.45
N MET A 395 -34.12 -11.77 15.13
CA MET A 395 -34.65 -10.46 15.50
C MET A 395 -34.91 -9.56 14.29
N LEU A 396 -34.01 -9.57 13.29
CA LEU A 396 -34.18 -8.79 12.06
C LEU A 396 -35.37 -9.27 11.22
N ARG A 397 -35.66 -10.57 11.20
CA ARG A 397 -36.76 -11.16 10.42
C ARG A 397 -38.16 -10.66 10.82
N ASP A 398 -38.36 -10.40 12.10
CA ASP A 398 -39.65 -9.95 12.64
C ASP A 398 -39.80 -8.42 12.61
N MET A 399 -38.87 -7.71 11.95
CA MET A 399 -38.85 -6.26 11.86
C MET A 399 -39.02 -5.76 10.43
N ARG A 400 -39.48 -4.52 10.30
CA ARG A 400 -39.45 -3.81 9.03
C ARG A 400 -39.06 -2.36 9.24
N ALA A 401 -37.98 -1.96 8.59
CA ALA A 401 -37.47 -0.60 8.57
C ALA A 401 -37.77 0.07 7.24
N ASP A 402 -37.84 1.40 7.27
CA ASP A 402 -37.98 2.23 6.07
C ASP A 402 -36.69 2.19 5.25
N LYS A 403 -35.52 2.24 5.90
CA LYS A 403 -34.20 2.22 5.24
C LYS A 403 -33.20 1.32 5.96
N ALA A 404 -32.36 0.62 5.22
CA ALA A 404 -31.15 -0.01 5.75
C ALA A 404 -29.89 0.67 5.18
N PHE A 405 -28.99 1.09 6.07
CA PHE A 405 -27.68 1.64 5.70
C PHE A 405 -26.62 0.57 5.88
N ILE A 406 -26.17 0.01 4.76
CA ILE A 406 -25.24 -1.14 4.69
C ILE A 406 -23.84 -0.65 4.35
N VAL A 407 -22.83 -1.11 5.08
CA VAL A 407 -21.42 -0.83 4.77
C VAL A 407 -20.86 -1.94 3.88
N ALA A 408 -20.31 -1.58 2.74
CA ALA A 408 -19.69 -2.55 1.82
C ALA A 408 -18.22 -2.79 2.16
N GLY A 409 -17.78 -4.05 2.15
CA GLY A 409 -16.36 -4.42 2.09
C GLY A 409 -15.79 -4.38 0.67
N GLY A 410 -16.66 -4.52 -0.33
CA GLY A 410 -16.34 -4.37 -1.75
C GLY A 410 -17.61 -4.21 -2.59
N VAL A 411 -17.51 -3.46 -3.68
CA VAL A 411 -18.57 -3.22 -4.67
C VAL A 411 -18.00 -3.46 -6.06
N SER A 412 -18.42 -4.56 -6.72
CA SER A 412 -18.02 -4.87 -8.10
C SER A 412 -19.21 -5.25 -8.97
N ALA A 413 -19.08 -5.05 -10.29
CA ALA A 413 -20.11 -5.45 -11.25
C ALA A 413 -20.28 -6.97 -11.35
N GLY A 414 -19.17 -7.73 -11.23
CA GLY A 414 -19.18 -9.19 -11.37
C GLY A 414 -19.76 -9.91 -10.15
N PHE A 415 -19.51 -9.41 -8.94
CA PHE A 415 -19.83 -10.10 -7.70
C PHE A 415 -20.92 -9.42 -6.87
N GLY A 416 -21.03 -8.10 -6.95
CA GLY A 416 -22.00 -7.30 -6.21
C GLY A 416 -21.44 -6.68 -4.93
N ILE A 417 -22.28 -6.58 -3.91
CA ILE A 417 -21.88 -6.13 -2.57
C ILE A 417 -21.25 -7.32 -1.86
N SER A 418 -20.09 -7.11 -1.25
CA SER A 418 -19.33 -8.15 -0.55
C SER A 418 -18.82 -7.71 0.82
N SER A 419 -18.45 -8.70 1.63
CA SER A 419 -18.05 -8.59 3.04
C SER A 419 -16.80 -9.43 3.29
N VAL A 420 -16.01 -9.04 4.29
CA VAL A 420 -14.77 -9.73 4.67
C VAL A 420 -15.04 -11.06 5.35
N THR A 421 -16.12 -11.14 6.14
CA THR A 421 -16.50 -12.36 6.87
C THR A 421 -17.90 -12.84 6.48
N LEU A 422 -18.12 -14.15 6.58
CA LEU A 422 -19.41 -14.78 6.29
C LEU A 422 -20.49 -14.32 7.26
N LEU A 423 -20.18 -14.24 8.56
CA LEU A 423 -21.16 -13.85 9.60
C LEU A 423 -21.69 -12.42 9.38
N GLU A 424 -20.81 -11.49 9.00
CA GLU A 424 -21.24 -10.14 8.63
C GLU A 424 -22.09 -10.15 7.35
N ALA A 425 -21.73 -10.97 6.36
CA ALA A 425 -22.49 -11.08 5.13
C ALA A 425 -23.92 -11.59 5.40
N GLU A 426 -24.06 -12.59 6.27
CA GLU A 426 -25.36 -13.14 6.65
C GLU A 426 -26.24 -12.13 7.38
N VAL A 427 -25.70 -11.42 8.37
CA VAL A 427 -26.45 -10.37 9.08
C VAL A 427 -26.87 -9.25 8.12
N ARG A 428 -25.99 -8.80 7.23
CA ARG A 428 -26.32 -7.77 6.24
C ARG A 428 -27.43 -8.21 5.29
N ARG A 429 -27.48 -9.48 4.87
CA ARG A 429 -28.60 -10.01 4.06
C ARG A 429 -29.92 -9.89 4.82
N GLU A 430 -29.95 -10.31 6.09
CA GLU A 430 -31.17 -10.20 6.91
C GLU A 430 -31.56 -8.73 7.15
N MET A 431 -30.58 -7.81 7.27
CA MET A 431 -30.86 -6.36 7.34
C MET A 431 -31.48 -5.82 6.06
N ILE A 432 -30.99 -6.27 4.90
CA ILE A 432 -31.53 -5.89 3.59
C ILE A 432 -32.98 -6.39 3.48
N ASP A 433 -33.22 -7.66 3.78
CA ASP A 433 -34.56 -8.27 3.77
C ASP A 433 -35.54 -7.63 4.78
N ALA A 434 -34.99 -7.05 5.85
CA ALA A 434 -35.71 -6.33 6.90
C ALA A 434 -36.03 -4.86 6.54
N SER A 435 -35.73 -4.40 5.33
CA SER A 435 -35.88 -2.99 4.93
C SER A 435 -36.67 -2.79 3.64
N ARG A 436 -37.21 -1.58 3.44
CA ARG A 436 -37.87 -1.19 2.18
C ARG A 436 -36.92 -0.57 1.15
N GLU A 437 -35.86 0.06 1.62
CA GLU A 437 -34.85 0.71 0.78
C GLU A 437 -33.44 0.34 1.29
N MET A 438 -32.62 -0.24 0.41
CA MET A 438 -31.22 -0.57 0.64
C MET A 438 -30.32 0.59 0.20
N ILE A 439 -29.64 1.20 1.15
CA ILE A 439 -28.66 2.26 0.92
C ILE A 439 -27.26 1.75 1.26
N VAL A 440 -26.40 1.64 0.25
CA VAL A 440 -25.01 1.25 0.43
C VAL A 440 -24.16 2.48 0.69
N LEU A 441 -23.33 2.42 1.73
CA LEU A 441 -22.32 3.42 2.06
C LEU A 441 -20.94 2.88 1.70
N ALA A 442 -20.29 3.47 0.71
CA ALA A 442 -18.97 3.02 0.23
C ALA A 442 -18.11 4.20 -0.22
N ASP A 443 -16.93 4.35 0.38
CA ASP A 443 -15.91 5.25 -0.16
C ASP A 443 -15.29 4.65 -1.44
N HIS A 444 -14.64 5.47 -2.26
CA HIS A 444 -14.13 5.06 -3.56
C HIS A 444 -13.07 3.94 -3.48
N THR A 445 -12.47 3.70 -2.32
CA THR A 445 -11.42 2.68 -2.17
C THR A 445 -11.97 1.25 -2.19
N VAL A 446 -13.27 1.05 -1.94
CA VAL A 446 -13.92 -0.28 -2.01
C VAL A 446 -14.72 -0.50 -3.30
N LEU A 447 -14.69 0.47 -4.21
CA LEU A 447 -15.34 0.41 -5.52
C LEU A 447 -14.46 -0.31 -6.55
N GLN A 448 -15.07 -1.12 -7.43
CA GLN A 448 -14.37 -2.09 -8.30
C GLN A 448 -13.53 -3.14 -7.55
N ASN A 449 -13.78 -3.32 -6.26
CA ASN A 449 -13.08 -4.28 -5.43
C ASN A 449 -14.07 -5.31 -4.87
N GLU A 450 -13.55 -6.49 -4.56
CA GLU A 450 -14.32 -7.60 -4.00
C GLU A 450 -13.74 -8.01 -2.64
N SER A 451 -14.63 -8.40 -1.73
CA SER A 451 -14.29 -9.12 -0.51
C SER A 451 -14.75 -10.57 -0.59
N ASN A 452 -14.30 -11.38 0.35
CA ASN A 452 -14.41 -12.84 0.31
C ASN A 452 -15.84 -13.40 0.25
N PHE A 453 -16.85 -12.69 0.78
CA PHE A 453 -18.21 -13.20 0.91
C PHE A 453 -19.24 -12.27 0.29
N ARG A 454 -19.98 -12.77 -0.69
CA ARG A 454 -21.07 -12.02 -1.33
C ARG A 454 -22.19 -11.71 -0.33
N VAL A 455 -22.64 -10.47 -0.25
CA VAL A 455 -23.86 -10.07 0.45
C VAL A 455 -25.04 -10.20 -0.49
N THR A 456 -25.05 -9.43 -1.60
CA THR A 456 -26.13 -9.42 -2.61
C THR A 456 -25.63 -8.96 -3.98
N SER A 457 -26.38 -9.17 -5.06
CA SER A 457 -26.10 -8.55 -6.37
C SER A 457 -26.35 -7.04 -6.35
N LEU A 458 -25.70 -6.33 -7.28
CA LEU A 458 -25.94 -4.90 -7.50
C LEU A 458 -27.39 -4.54 -7.84
N GLU A 459 -28.13 -5.46 -8.45
CA GLU A 459 -29.54 -5.27 -8.83
C GLU A 459 -30.48 -5.05 -7.64
N HIS A 460 -30.07 -5.45 -6.43
CA HIS A 460 -30.86 -5.24 -5.21
C HIS A 460 -30.50 -3.93 -4.48
N VAL A 461 -29.58 -3.13 -5.03
CA VAL A 461 -29.13 -1.87 -4.41
C VAL A 461 -29.97 -0.71 -4.94
N ASP A 462 -30.73 -0.06 -4.07
CA ASP A 462 -31.52 1.11 -4.47
C ASP A 462 -30.64 2.36 -4.62
N THR A 463 -29.81 2.64 -3.61
CA THR A 463 -28.95 3.84 -3.57
C THR A 463 -27.52 3.48 -3.17
N LEU A 464 -26.54 4.05 -3.86
CA LEU A 464 -25.13 4.06 -3.46
C LEU A 464 -24.72 5.48 -3.07
N ILE A 465 -24.30 5.67 -1.82
CA ILE A 465 -23.68 6.91 -1.36
C ILE A 465 -22.16 6.71 -1.31
N THR A 466 -21.44 7.56 -2.06
CA THR A 466 -19.98 7.51 -2.17
C THR A 466 -19.36 8.90 -2.14
N ASP A 467 -18.03 8.99 -2.23
CA ASP A 467 -17.29 10.26 -2.27
C ASP A 467 -16.89 10.67 -3.70
N ALA A 468 -16.28 11.85 -3.82
CA ALA A 468 -15.94 12.44 -5.11
C ALA A 468 -14.85 11.68 -5.89
N GLY A 469 -14.21 10.68 -5.30
CA GLY A 469 -13.23 9.80 -5.95
C GLY A 469 -13.82 8.76 -6.91
N ILE A 470 -15.15 8.58 -6.96
CA ILE A 470 -15.78 7.68 -7.94
C ILE A 470 -15.50 8.12 -9.39
N ARG A 471 -15.09 7.18 -10.24
CA ARG A 471 -14.86 7.44 -11.66
C ARG A 471 -16.19 7.68 -12.39
N ALA A 472 -16.21 8.61 -13.35
CA ALA A 472 -17.42 8.92 -14.12
C ALA A 472 -17.97 7.71 -14.87
N SER A 473 -17.10 6.87 -15.46
CA SER A 473 -17.51 5.62 -16.13
C SER A 473 -18.19 4.65 -15.17
N GLN A 474 -17.62 4.47 -13.98
CA GLN A 474 -18.20 3.60 -12.96
C GLN A 474 -19.54 4.14 -12.44
N SER A 475 -19.65 5.45 -12.22
CA SER A 475 -20.91 6.05 -11.81
C SER A 475 -22.00 5.83 -12.85
N LEU A 476 -21.65 5.92 -14.13
CA LEU A 476 -22.56 5.66 -15.25
C LEU A 476 -22.98 4.18 -15.29
N GLU A 477 -22.04 3.25 -15.20
CA GLU A 477 -22.29 1.80 -15.19
C GLU A 477 -23.27 1.41 -14.07
N LEU A 478 -23.05 1.89 -12.85
CA LEU A 478 -23.92 1.62 -11.71
C LEU A 478 -25.32 2.23 -11.91
N SER A 479 -25.39 3.44 -12.48
CA SER A 479 -26.67 4.10 -12.78
C SER A 479 -27.47 3.35 -13.86
N GLN A 480 -26.79 2.74 -14.84
CA GLN A 480 -27.42 1.91 -15.87
C GLN A 480 -28.05 0.64 -15.32
N LEU A 481 -27.59 0.16 -14.16
CA LEU A 481 -28.19 -0.95 -13.42
C LEU A 481 -29.40 -0.52 -12.57
N GLY A 482 -29.82 0.74 -12.64
CA GLY A 482 -30.94 1.29 -11.88
C GLY A 482 -30.56 1.83 -10.50
N ILE A 483 -29.27 1.82 -10.15
CA ILE A 483 -28.79 2.27 -8.83
C ILE A 483 -28.71 3.79 -8.81
N LYS A 484 -29.30 4.43 -7.80
CA LYS A 484 -29.15 5.87 -7.58
C LYS A 484 -27.78 6.15 -6.96
N VAL A 485 -26.84 6.68 -7.75
CA VAL A 485 -25.50 7.06 -7.26
C VAL A 485 -25.51 8.50 -6.73
N MET A 486 -25.21 8.68 -5.44
CA MET A 486 -25.14 9.99 -4.77
C MET A 486 -23.72 10.25 -4.26
N VAL A 487 -23.15 11.39 -4.65
CA VAL A 487 -21.78 11.78 -4.27
C VAL A 487 -21.82 12.77 -3.11
N ALA A 488 -21.35 12.34 -1.94
CA ALA A 488 -21.24 13.16 -0.75
C ALA A 488 -20.15 14.25 -0.95
N GLY A 489 -20.43 15.46 -0.49
CA GLY A 489 -19.49 16.60 -0.59
C GLY A 489 -19.61 17.43 -1.88
N ARG A 490 -20.44 17.03 -2.86
CA ARG A 490 -20.92 17.96 -3.89
C ARG A 490 -22.08 18.78 -3.33
N VAL A 491 -21.99 20.10 -3.41
CA VAL A 491 -23.15 20.97 -3.18
C VAL A 491 -24.16 20.63 -4.27
N THR A 492 -25.19 19.86 -3.93
CA THR A 492 -26.36 19.70 -4.79
C THR A 492 -27.11 21.02 -4.74
N ASN A 493 -26.89 21.88 -5.74
CA ASN A 493 -27.85 22.92 -6.05
C ASN A 493 -29.13 22.24 -6.54
N GLN A 494 -30.05 21.99 -5.62
CA GLN A 494 -31.46 21.77 -5.92
C GLN A 494 -32.26 22.67 -4.97
N GLU A 495 -32.72 23.79 -5.53
CA GLU A 495 -33.94 24.48 -5.11
C GLU A 495 -35.17 23.62 -5.42
#